data_AF-A0A662HVR2-F1
#
_entry.id   AF-A0A662HVR2-F1
#
_cell.length_a   1.000
_cell.length_b   1.000
_cell.length_c   1.000
_cell.angle_alpha   90.00
_cell.angle_beta   90.00
_cell.angle_gamma   90.00
#
_symmetry.space_group_name_H-M   'P 1'
#
loop_
_entity.id
_entity.type
_entity.pdbx_description
1 polymer ?
#
loop_
_entity_poly.entity_id
_entity_poly.type
_entity_poly.pdbx_seq_one_letter_code
_entity_poly.pdbx_strand_id
1 'polypeptide(L)' 'MKATEIIGKDVVTLDGGKVGKILDLIIDDNWIVRGLLLRL' A
#
# COMPACT_ATOMS: atom_id res chain seq x y z
N MET A 1 -7.56 -8.66 -7.34
CA MET A 1 -6.32 -7.91 -7.13
C MET A 1 -5.48 -8.66 -6.11
N LYS A 2 -4.27 -9.06 -6.45
CA LYS A 2 -3.35 -9.78 -5.56
C LYS A 2 -2.45 -8.79 -4.82
N ALA A 3 -1.99 -9.13 -3.61
CA ALA A 3 -1.04 -8.30 -2.86
C ALA A 3 0.21 -7.98 -3.70
N THR A 4 0.69 -8.96 -4.46
CA THR A 4 1.84 -8.85 -5.38
C THR A 4 1.65 -7.83 -6.51
N GLU A 5 0.42 -7.42 -6.80
CA GLU A 5 0.11 -6.40 -7.83
C GLU A 5 0.13 -4.98 -7.25
N ILE A 6 0.18 -4.82 -5.93
CA ILE A 6 0.11 -3.54 -5.21
C ILE A 6 1.45 -3.21 -4.59
N ILE A 7 2.12 -4.20 -4.00
CA ILE A 7 3.43 -4.05 -3.39
C ILE A 7 4.42 -3.49 -4.43
N GLY A 8 5.21 -2.50 -4.01
CA GLY A 8 6.20 -1.83 -4.83
C GLY A 8 5.67 -0.63 -5.64
N LYS A 9 4.35 -0.39 -5.68
CA LYS A 9 3.76 0.78 -6.32
C LYS A 9 4.03 2.06 -5.53
N ASP A 10 4.11 3.17 -6.25
CA ASP A 10 4.20 4.50 -5.67
C ASP A 10 2.83 4.94 -5.13
N VAL A 11 2.83 5.53 -3.95
CA VAL A 11 1.66 6.21 -3.38
C VAL A 11 1.77 7.68 -3.70
N VAL A 12 0.71 8.22 -4.32
CA VAL A 12 0.61 9.62 -4.67
C VAL A 12 -0.63 10.22 -4.02
N THR A 13 -0.55 11.50 -3.66
CA THR A 13 -1.70 12.32 -3.26
C THR A 13 -2.56 12.65 -4.47
N LEU A 14 -3.79 13.13 -4.23
CA LEU A 14 -4.75 13.44 -5.29
C LEU A 14 -4.27 14.56 -6.24
N ASP A 15 -3.38 15.43 -5.77
CA ASP A 15 -2.73 16.49 -6.54
C ASP A 15 -1.43 16.01 -7.24
N GLY A 16 -1.09 14.73 -7.14
CA GLY A 16 0.06 14.11 -7.80
C GLY A 16 1.37 14.18 -7.02
N GLY A 17 1.37 14.68 -5.79
CA GLY A 17 2.52 14.65 -4.89
C GLY A 17 2.92 13.22 -4.51
N LYS A 18 4.22 12.90 -4.53
CA LYS A 18 4.71 11.58 -4.13
C LYS A 18 4.78 11.47 -2.61
N VAL A 19 4.15 10.44 -2.05
CA VAL A 19 4.18 10.13 -0.60
C VAL A 19 5.27 9.10 -0.30
N GLY A 20 5.39 8.05 -1.11
CA GLY A 20 6.31 6.96 -0.86
C GLY A 20 6.03 5.73 -1.71
N LYS A 21 6.47 4.56 -1.24
CA LYS A 21 6.28 3.26 -1.90
C LYS A 21 5.63 2.25 -0.96
N ILE A 22 4.68 1.47 -1.48
CA ILE A 22 4.05 0.38 -0.73
C ILE A 22 5.07 -0.75 -0.54
N LEU A 23 5.34 -1.11 0.72
CA LEU A 23 6.17 -2.26 1.06
C LEU A 23 5.34 -3.51 1.26
N ASP A 24 4.24 -3.40 2.01
CA ASP A 24 3.41 -4.54 2.36
C ASP A 24 1.98 -4.12 2.76
N LEU A 25 1.12 -5.11 2.97
CA LEU A 25 -0.24 -4.97 3.45
C LEU A 25 -0.32 -5.30 4.95
N ILE A 26 -1.16 -4.56 5.68
CA ILE A 26 -1.54 -4.91 7.04
C ILE A 26 -2.89 -5.63 6.94
N ILE A 27 -2.93 -6.89 7.37
CA ILE A 27 -4.08 -7.78 7.25
C ILE A 27 -4.52 -8.22 8.64
N ASP A 28 -5.83 -8.29 8.88
CA ASP A 28 -6.38 -8.80 10.14
C ASP A 28 -6.55 -10.34 10.13
N ASP A 29 -7.05 -10.87 11.24
CA ASP A 29 -7.35 -12.29 11.46
C ASP A 29 -8.43 -12.86 10.53
N ASN A 30 -9.23 -11.98 9.90
CA ASN A 30 -10.27 -12.34 8.94
C ASN A 30 -9.79 -12.21 7.47
N TRP A 31 -8.49 -12.03 7.26
CA TRP A 31 -7.87 -11.83 5.94
C TRP A 31 -8.33 -10.56 5.21
N ILE A 32 -8.75 -9.55 5.96
CA ILE A 32 -9.19 -8.26 5.42
C ILE A 32 -8.03 -7.26 5.50
N VAL A 33 -7.77 -6.54 4.40
CA VAL A 33 -6.77 -5.47 4.36
C VAL A 33 -7.26 -4.28 5.21
N ARG A 34 -6.47 -3.91 6.21
CA ARG A 34 -6.73 -2.76 7.09
C ARG A 34 -5.85 -1.56 6.82
N GLY A 35 -4.71 -1.76 6.17
CA GLY A 35 -3.79 -0.68 5.85
C GLY A 35 -2.65 -1.10 4.94
N LEU A 36 -1.79 -0.13 4.65
CA LEU A 36 -0.58 -0.28 3.84
C LEU A 36 0.64 0.15 4.66
N LEU A 37 1.70 -0.64 4.63
CA LEU A 37 3.00 -0.23 5.15
C LEU A 37 3.74 0.54 4.05
N LEU A 38 4.13 1.78 4.35
CA LEU A 38 4.80 2.66 3.39
C LEU A 38 6.26 2.89 3.78
N ARG A 39 7.12 2.96 2.76
CA ARG A 39 8.45 3.58 2.86
C ARG A 39 8.40 4.98 2.26
N LEU A 40 8.72 5.97 3.07
CA LEU A 40 8.83 7.37 2.67
C LEU A 40 10.14 7.62 1.91
#